data_AF-A0A9D4ZWC6-F1
#
_entry.id   AF-A0A9D4ZWC6-F1
#
_cell.length_a   1.000
_cell.length_b   1.000
_cell.length_c   1.000
_cell.angle_alpha   90.00
_cell.angle_beta   90.00
_cell.angle_gamma   90.00
#
_symmetry.space_group_name_H-M   'P 1'
#
loop_
_entity.id
_entity.type
_entity.pdbx_description
1 polymer ?
#
loop_
_entity_poly.entity_id
_entity_poly.type
_entity_poly.pdbx_seq_one_letter_code
_entity_poly.pdbx_strand_id
1 'polypeptide(L)'
;LLLFFSQNKRISTSPSSSVRPPPLPVRPAAHRHPHPLTPSPFPTRLSRMGKGLIWATADDLNRNRGRVLSLYRQTLRCLNSPLLPLSFASRLAMKAKVRAMFWVGSDERSLHNIADLIDAAEYSLSFLKKGQFPPRHIT
;
A
#
# COMPACT_ATOMS: atom_id res chain seq x y z
N LEU A 1 6.60 -13.63 0.96
CA LEU A 1 6.42 -12.20 0.59
C LEU A 1 5.68 -11.40 1.68
N LEU A 2 4.49 -11.83 2.13
CA LEU A 2 3.88 -11.32 3.38
C LEU A 2 4.78 -11.55 4.61
N LEU A 3 5.50 -12.68 4.64
CA LEU A 3 6.49 -12.99 5.69
C LEU A 3 7.69 -12.02 5.73
N PHE A 4 8.12 -11.43 4.61
CA PHE A 4 9.28 -10.53 4.62
C PHE A 4 8.91 -9.13 5.15
N PHE A 5 7.71 -8.64 4.79
CA PHE A 5 7.15 -7.42 5.38
C PHE A 5 6.79 -7.57 6.86
N SER A 6 6.43 -8.78 7.32
CA SER A 6 6.11 -9.02 8.74
C SER A 6 7.34 -9.14 9.64
N GLN A 7 8.47 -9.63 9.13
CA GLN A 7 9.67 -9.84 9.95
C GLN A 7 10.43 -8.54 10.21
N ASN A 8 10.49 -7.62 9.23
CA ASN A 8 11.17 -6.33 9.44
C ASN A 8 10.43 -5.37 10.37
N LYS A 9 9.14 -5.59 10.66
CA LYS A 9 8.39 -4.77 11.62
C LYS A 9 8.59 -5.19 13.09
N ARG A 10 9.15 -6.38 13.35
CA ARG A 10 9.39 -6.91 14.71
C ARG A 10 10.74 -6.54 15.31
N ILE A 11 11.66 -5.96 14.53
CA ILE A 11 13.05 -5.72 14.98
C ILE A 11 13.15 -4.38 15.74
N SER A 12 12.07 -3.58 15.83
CA SER A 12 12.06 -2.26 16.47
C SER A 12 11.02 -2.15 17.60
N THR A 13 11.01 -3.10 18.53
CA THR A 13 10.41 -2.99 19.87
C THR A 13 11.05 -4.13 20.69
N SER A 14 11.85 -3.97 21.74
CA SER A 14 11.74 -3.12 22.94
C SER A 14 13.09 -3.17 23.71
N PRO A 15 13.30 -2.43 24.84
CA PRO A 15 12.72 -2.89 26.11
C PRO A 15 12.16 -1.79 27.02
N SER A 16 11.06 -2.14 27.68
CA SER A 16 10.82 -1.95 29.12
C SER A 16 11.03 -0.57 29.76
N SER A 17 9.91 0.11 30.03
CA SER A 17 9.70 0.74 31.34
C SER A 17 8.27 0.51 31.79
N SER A 18 8.15 -0.24 32.87
CA SER A 18 6.92 -0.58 33.60
C SER A 18 6.40 0.68 34.29
N VAL A 19 5.22 1.16 33.89
CA VAL A 19 4.45 2.13 34.67
C VAL A 19 3.05 1.57 34.86
N ARG A 20 2.75 1.19 36.09
CA ARG A 20 1.47 0.64 36.54
C ARG A 20 0.43 1.78 36.63
N PRO A 21 -0.80 1.64 36.11
CA PRO A 21 -1.85 2.63 36.37
C PRO A 21 -2.44 2.44 37.77
N PRO A 22 -2.94 3.52 38.43
CA PRO A 22 -3.58 3.43 39.74
C PRO A 22 -4.98 2.78 39.64
N PRO A 23 -5.49 2.17 40.73
CA PRO A 23 -6.79 1.49 40.71
C PRO A 23 -7.94 2.50 40.72
N LEU A 24 -8.98 2.22 39.93
CA LEU A 24 -10.20 3.01 39.87
C LEU A 24 -11.08 2.79 41.12
N PRO A 25 -11.80 3.83 41.61
CA PRO A 25 -12.72 3.69 42.73
C PRO A 25 -14.02 3.02 42.28
N VAL A 26 -14.40 1.95 42.99
CA VAL A 26 -15.65 1.21 42.80
C VAL A 26 -16.78 1.93 43.55
N ARG A 27 -17.85 2.37 42.87
CA ARG A 27 -19.12 2.75 43.50
C ARG A 27 -20.34 2.41 42.61
N PRO A 28 -21.54 2.24 43.21
CA PRO A 28 -22.44 1.14 42.89
C PRO A 28 -23.60 1.49 41.96
N ALA A 29 -24.25 0.42 41.49
CA ALA A 29 -25.41 0.40 40.61
C ALA A 29 -26.62 1.22 41.12
N ALA A 30 -27.23 1.99 40.21
CA ALA A 30 -28.56 2.56 40.39
C ALA A 30 -29.40 2.39 39.10
N HIS A 31 -30.49 1.66 39.30
CA HIS A 31 -31.70 1.38 38.53
C HIS A 31 -32.15 2.22 37.31
N ARG A 32 -32.52 1.46 36.25
CA ARG A 32 -33.79 1.46 35.43
C ARG A 32 -34.10 2.57 34.38
N HIS A 33 -34.04 2.15 33.10
CA HIS A 33 -35.01 2.21 31.95
C HIS A 33 -35.61 3.58 31.44
N PRO A 34 -36.24 3.68 30.23
CA PRO A 34 -35.68 3.56 28.86
C PRO A 34 -36.20 4.62 27.80
N HIS A 35 -35.60 4.64 26.58
CA HIS A 35 -36.13 5.07 25.25
C HIS A 35 -36.21 6.60 24.86
N PRO A 36 -36.37 6.99 23.56
CA PRO A 36 -35.36 6.99 22.47
C PRO A 36 -35.38 8.26 21.56
N LEU A 37 -34.25 8.70 20.95
CA LEU A 37 -34.30 9.71 19.86
C LEU A 37 -33.26 9.45 18.75
N THR A 38 -33.76 8.91 17.63
CA THR A 38 -33.40 9.14 16.20
C THR A 38 -31.93 9.12 15.75
N PRO A 39 -31.54 8.26 14.77
CA PRO A 39 -30.40 8.50 13.90
C PRO A 39 -30.82 9.34 12.68
N SER A 40 -30.16 10.47 12.48
CA SER A 40 -30.27 11.31 11.28
C SER A 40 -29.78 10.57 10.02
N PRO A 41 -30.47 10.65 8.86
CA PRO A 41 -30.09 9.97 7.64
C PRO A 41 -29.36 10.93 6.69
N PHE A 42 -28.07 11.18 6.95
CA PHE A 42 -27.23 11.80 5.93
C PHE A 42 -25.89 11.06 5.86
N PRO A 43 -25.68 10.18 4.87
CA PRO A 43 -24.32 9.93 4.43
C PRO A 43 -23.87 11.21 3.72
N THR A 44 -23.07 12.04 4.41
CA THR A 44 -22.29 13.06 3.71
C THR A 44 -21.29 12.32 2.83
N ARG A 45 -21.74 12.00 1.61
CA ARG A 45 -20.92 11.58 0.50
C ARG A 45 -20.05 12.77 0.10
N LEU A 46 -19.02 13.05 0.88
CA LEU A 46 -17.92 13.94 0.53
C LEU A 46 -17.02 13.19 -0.47
N SER A 47 -17.60 12.82 -1.60
CA SER A 47 -16.88 12.59 -2.85
C SER A 47 -16.52 13.96 -3.43
N ARG A 48 -15.67 14.70 -2.72
CA ARG A 48 -14.84 15.75 -3.31
C ARG A 48 -13.41 15.34 -3.06
N MET A 49 -12.87 14.65 -4.07
CA MET A 49 -11.44 14.48 -4.27
C MET A 49 -10.77 15.80 -3.94
N GLY A 50 -10.00 15.84 -2.86
CA GLY A 50 -9.35 17.05 -2.37
C GLY A 50 -8.34 17.54 -3.40
N LYS A 51 -8.78 18.42 -4.29
CA LYS A 51 -7.94 19.20 -5.18
C LYS A 51 -7.11 20.13 -4.29
N GLY A 52 -5.97 19.64 -3.79
CA GLY A 52 -5.11 20.38 -2.87
C GLY A 52 -4.40 19.54 -1.80
N LEU A 53 -4.70 18.25 -1.66
CA LEU A 53 -3.92 17.39 -0.76
C LEU A 53 -2.68 16.87 -1.50
N ILE A 54 -1.50 17.37 -1.13
CA ILE A 54 -0.22 16.94 -1.72
C ILE A 54 0.20 15.57 -1.14
N TRP A 55 -0.19 15.32 0.11
CA TRP A 55 0.17 14.13 0.87
C TRP A 55 -0.99 13.13 0.95
N ALA A 56 -0.68 11.86 0.82
CA ALA A 56 -1.62 10.76 0.90
C ALA A 56 -2.08 10.52 2.34
N THR A 57 -3.38 10.38 2.53
CA THR A 57 -3.93 9.90 3.80
C THR A 57 -3.78 8.38 3.91
N ALA A 58 -3.96 7.84 5.12
CA ALA A 58 -3.96 6.39 5.34
C ALA A 58 -5.04 5.67 4.49
N ASP A 59 -6.18 6.33 4.27
CA ASP A 59 -7.26 5.80 3.41
C ASP A 59 -6.84 5.74 1.94
N ASP A 60 -6.14 6.77 1.43
CA ASP A 60 -5.65 6.79 0.05
C ASP A 60 -4.62 5.68 -0.19
N LEU A 61 -3.70 5.47 0.76
CA LEU A 61 -2.73 4.37 0.70
C LEU A 61 -3.43 3.00 0.73
N ASN A 62 -4.47 2.86 1.55
CA ASN A 62 -5.20 1.61 1.66
C ASN A 62 -5.99 1.28 0.37
N ARG A 63 -6.56 2.30 -0.29
CA ARG A 63 -7.23 2.16 -1.60
C ARG A 63 -6.26 1.69 -2.69
N ASN A 64 -5.04 2.22 -2.71
CA ASN A 64 -4.03 1.88 -3.72
C ASN A 64 -3.32 0.54 -3.46
N ARG A 65 -3.30 0.06 -2.20
CA ARG A 65 -2.60 -1.16 -1.79
C ARG A 65 -2.94 -2.38 -2.66
N GLY A 66 -4.22 -2.59 -2.96
CA GLY A 66 -4.68 -3.70 -3.79
C GLY A 66 -4.14 -3.63 -5.22
N ARG A 67 -4.20 -2.44 -5.84
CA ARG A 67 -3.70 -2.16 -7.19
C ARG A 67 -2.19 -2.36 -7.28
N VAL A 68 -1.42 -1.79 -6.36
CA VAL A 68 0.04 -1.92 -6.30
C VAL A 68 0.48 -3.38 -6.15
N LEU A 69 -0.15 -4.15 -5.25
CA LEU A 69 0.15 -5.58 -5.10
C LEU A 69 -0.19 -6.40 -6.35
N SER A 70 -1.27 -6.05 -7.04
CA SER A 70 -1.63 -6.67 -8.31
C SER A 70 -0.58 -6.38 -9.38
N LEU A 71 -0.19 -5.12 -9.54
CA LEU A 71 0.85 -4.70 -10.49
C LEU A 71 2.17 -5.42 -10.23
N TYR A 72 2.62 -5.45 -8.98
CA TYR A 72 3.84 -6.17 -8.58
C TYR A 72 3.82 -7.63 -9.03
N ARG A 73 2.72 -8.34 -8.74
CA ARG A 73 2.57 -9.77 -9.10
C ARG A 73 2.50 -9.97 -10.61
N GLN A 74 1.78 -9.10 -11.31
CA GLN A 74 1.67 -9.18 -12.78
C GLN A 74 3.02 -8.94 -13.44
N THR A 75 3.77 -7.93 -13.01
CA THR A 75 5.12 -7.64 -13.53
C THR A 75 6.05 -8.82 -13.29
N LEU A 76 6.10 -9.37 -12.07
CA LEU A 76 6.92 -10.55 -11.79
C LEU A 76 6.52 -11.77 -12.62
N ARG A 77 5.23 -11.94 -12.92
CA ARG A 77 4.74 -13.02 -13.78
C ARG A 77 5.19 -12.83 -15.22
N CYS A 78 5.04 -11.62 -15.78
CA CYS A 78 5.49 -11.30 -17.13
C CYS A 78 7.01 -11.49 -17.29
N LEU A 79 7.82 -11.17 -16.27
CA LEU A 79 9.26 -11.42 -16.31
C LEU A 79 9.64 -12.91 -16.35
N ASN A 80 8.78 -13.82 -15.88
CA ASN A 80 9.00 -15.27 -16.03
C ASN A 80 8.34 -15.83 -17.30
N SER A 81 7.66 -15.00 -18.10
CA SER A 81 7.00 -15.46 -19.32
C SER A 81 8.03 -15.83 -20.39
N PRO A 82 7.81 -16.91 -21.16
CA PRO A 82 8.66 -17.23 -22.30
C PRO A 82 8.52 -16.22 -23.45
N LEU A 83 7.46 -15.39 -23.47
CA LEU A 83 7.28 -14.34 -24.47
C LEU A 83 8.36 -13.25 -24.41
N LEU A 84 9.03 -13.10 -23.25
CA LEU A 84 10.09 -12.13 -23.08
C LEU A 84 11.45 -12.84 -23.26
N PRO A 85 12.21 -12.52 -24.32
CA PRO A 85 13.46 -13.21 -24.67
C PRO A 85 14.60 -12.78 -23.73
N LEU A 86 14.52 -13.16 -22.46
CA LEU A 86 15.55 -12.94 -21.46
C LEU A 86 16.32 -14.23 -21.17
N SER A 87 17.61 -14.10 -20.86
CA SER A 87 18.36 -15.18 -20.23
C SER A 87 17.92 -15.36 -18.76
N PHE A 88 18.28 -16.49 -18.14
CA PHE A 88 17.98 -16.74 -16.73
C PHE A 88 18.59 -15.66 -15.81
N ALA A 89 19.86 -15.31 -16.04
CA ALA A 89 20.54 -14.26 -15.29
C ALA A 89 19.82 -12.90 -15.43
N SER A 90 19.42 -12.53 -16.64
CA SER A 90 18.69 -11.28 -16.89
C SER A 90 17.32 -11.27 -16.23
N ARG A 91 16.60 -12.41 -16.19
CA ARG A 91 15.34 -12.55 -15.44
C ARG A 91 15.55 -12.32 -13.96
N LEU A 92 16.59 -12.93 -13.38
CA LEU A 92 16.90 -12.77 -11.96
C LEU A 92 17.23 -11.31 -11.62
N ALA A 93 18.08 -10.67 -12.42
CA ALA A 93 18.45 -9.26 -12.27
C ALA A 93 17.24 -8.34 -12.38
N MET A 94 16.36 -8.54 -13.37
CA MET A 94 15.15 -7.72 -13.52
C MET A 94 14.15 -7.94 -12.38
N LYS A 95 14.01 -9.16 -11.86
CA LYS A 95 13.17 -9.42 -10.68
C LYS A 95 13.73 -8.72 -9.45
N ALA A 96 15.06 -8.66 -9.29
CA ALA A 96 15.68 -7.89 -8.21
C ALA A 96 15.42 -6.38 -8.37
N LYS A 97 15.57 -5.84 -9.58
CA LYS A 97 15.29 -4.43 -9.88
C LYS A 97 13.83 -4.05 -9.60
N VAL A 98 12.87 -4.86 -10.07
CA VAL A 98 11.44 -4.66 -9.80
C VAL A 98 11.15 -4.70 -8.29
N ARG A 99 11.76 -5.64 -7.55
CA ARG A 99 11.63 -5.67 -6.09
C ARG A 99 12.13 -4.39 -5.43
N ALA A 100 13.29 -3.90 -5.84
CA ALA A 100 13.85 -2.66 -5.30
C ALA A 100 12.96 -1.45 -5.61
N MET A 101 12.44 -1.33 -6.83
CA MET A 101 11.53 -0.25 -7.23
C MET A 101 10.24 -0.24 -6.41
N PHE A 102 9.59 -1.40 -6.25
CA PHE A 102 8.37 -1.50 -5.44
C PHE A 102 8.63 -1.32 -3.94
N TRP A 103 9.82 -1.66 -3.47
CA TRP A 103 10.24 -1.38 -2.09
C TRP A 103 10.37 0.13 -1.86
N VAL A 104 11.16 0.82 -2.68
CA VAL A 104 11.36 2.27 -2.58
C VAL A 104 10.04 3.03 -2.75
N GLY A 105 9.22 2.64 -3.74
CA GLY A 105 7.91 3.26 -3.95
C GLY A 105 6.90 3.02 -2.82
N SER A 106 7.16 2.08 -1.90
CA SER A 106 6.24 1.81 -0.77
C SER A 106 6.32 2.85 0.35
N ASP A 107 7.41 3.63 0.40
CA ASP A 107 7.59 4.74 1.35
C ASP A 107 7.08 6.09 0.80
N GLU A 108 6.65 6.13 -0.47
CA GLU A 108 6.15 7.35 -1.10
C GLU A 108 4.81 7.80 -0.48
N ARG A 109 4.68 9.11 -0.24
CA ARG A 109 3.48 9.72 0.34
C ARG A 109 2.91 10.84 -0.49
N SER A 110 3.59 11.33 -1.52
CA SER A 110 3.01 12.30 -2.45
C SER A 110 1.92 11.63 -3.29
N LEU A 111 0.70 12.17 -3.27
CA LEU A 111 -0.41 11.61 -4.06
C LEU A 111 -0.11 11.65 -5.57
N HIS A 112 0.55 12.72 -6.02
CA HIS A 112 0.96 12.87 -7.41
C HIS A 112 2.01 11.82 -7.78
N ASN A 113 3.06 11.67 -6.96
CA ASN A 113 4.11 10.68 -7.23
C ASN A 113 3.55 9.25 -7.20
N ILE A 114 2.63 8.93 -6.28
CA ILE A 114 1.99 7.62 -6.22
C ILE A 114 1.21 7.35 -7.52
N ALA A 115 0.46 8.33 -8.01
CA ALA A 115 -0.26 8.21 -9.28
C ALA A 115 0.72 7.99 -10.44
N ASP A 116 1.77 8.81 -10.55
CA ASP A 116 2.77 8.71 -11.61
C ASP A 116 3.52 7.37 -11.58
N LEU A 117 3.86 6.87 -10.39
CA LEU A 117 4.50 5.56 -10.20
C LEU A 117 3.57 4.42 -10.63
N ILE A 118 2.28 4.52 -10.33
CA ILE A 118 1.28 3.53 -10.75
C ILE A 118 1.12 3.56 -12.28
N ASP A 119 1.00 4.74 -12.87
CA ASP A 119 0.84 4.91 -14.32
C ASP A 119 2.10 4.44 -15.07
N ALA A 120 3.29 4.75 -14.57
CA ALA A 120 4.55 4.25 -15.12
C ALA A 120 4.66 2.72 -15.03
N ALA A 121 4.19 2.12 -13.93
CA ALA A 121 4.16 0.67 -13.78
C ALA A 121 3.16 0.01 -14.74
N GLU A 122 1.99 0.61 -14.93
CA GLU A 122 0.97 0.14 -15.89
C GLU A 122 1.45 0.26 -17.33
N TYR A 123 2.05 1.40 -17.67
CA TYR A 123 2.68 1.63 -18.97
C TYR A 123 3.73 0.55 -19.23
N SER A 124 4.68 0.34 -18.32
CA SER A 124 5.72 -0.69 -18.44
C SER A 124 5.13 -2.10 -18.56
N LEU A 125 4.12 -2.42 -17.77
CA LEU A 125 3.46 -3.73 -17.79
C LEU A 125 2.77 -4.00 -19.13
N SER A 126 2.25 -2.99 -19.81
CA SER A 126 1.62 -3.13 -21.12
C SER A 126 2.61 -3.67 -22.18
N PHE A 127 3.87 -3.25 -22.14
CA PHE A 127 4.94 -3.78 -23.01
C PHE A 127 5.36 -5.18 -22.60
N LEU A 128 5.53 -5.41 -21.29
CA LEU A 128 5.93 -6.73 -20.77
C LEU A 128 4.90 -7.81 -21.11
N LYS A 129 3.60 -7.46 -21.14
CA LYS A 129 2.53 -8.36 -21.62
C LYS A 129 2.66 -8.73 -23.09
N LYS A 130 3.24 -7.85 -23.91
CA LYS A 130 3.54 -8.07 -25.33
C LYS A 130 4.91 -8.75 -25.56
N GLY A 131 5.64 -9.10 -24.50
CA GLY A 131 7.00 -9.65 -24.61
C GLY A 131 8.04 -8.61 -25.03
N GLN A 132 7.76 -7.33 -24.81
CA GLN A 132 8.62 -6.21 -25.20
C GLN A 132 9.05 -5.39 -23.98
N PHE A 133 10.10 -4.60 -24.15
CA PHE A 133 10.48 -3.57 -23.18
C PHE A 133 9.97 -2.21 -23.66
N PRO A 134 9.58 -1.31 -22.73
CA PRO A 134 9.31 0.06 -23.09
C PRO A 134 10.56 0.68 -23.76
N PRO A 135 10.38 1.51 -24.80
CA PRO A 135 11.50 2.16 -25.48
C PRO A 135 12.32 2.97 -24.48
N ARG A 136 13.65 2.85 -24.55
CA ARG A 136 14.54 3.64 -23.70
C ARG A 136 14.45 5.10 -24.15
N HIS A 137 13.85 5.97 -23.34
CA HIS A 137 14.00 7.41 -23.48
C HIS A 137 15.32 7.80 -22.81
N ILE A 138 16.40 7.75 -23.59
CA ILE A 138 17.67 8.40 -23.25
C ILE A 138 18.06 9.13 -24.54
N THR A 139 17.93 10.45 -24.52
CA THR A 139 18.56 11.37 -25.47
C THR A 139 19.76 12.00 -24.78
#